data_AF-A0A8J3J5E3-F1
#
_entry.id   AF-A0A8J3J5E3-F1
#
_cell.length_a   1.000
_cell.length_b   1.000
_cell.length_c   1.000
_cell.angle_alpha   90.00
_cell.angle_beta   90.00
_cell.angle_gamma   90.00
#
_symmetry.space_group_name_H-M   'P 1'
#
loop_
_entity.id
_entity.type
_entity.pdbx_description
1 polymer ?
#
loop_
_entity_poly.entity_id
_entity_poly.type
_entity_poly.pdbx_seq_one_letter_code
_entity_poly.pdbx_strand_id
1 'polypeptide(L)'
;MTRAVGDGILPAGWRPAAPPADRLDAVADDLLDLLDHVDHALHRYGVAPGHAIVAGLREFRALPGAVAAAIVHTDPAVPWQAAHDLAVRRSAVLAAAAPLDRYADRLGWAGAGRAAFDGRWAVLSAHLSDGLPASLAAAARHGARLAHWYAGLRAALRDFFLRYGTGPAAVDLRTAPVGTGGAAELSASGTAAVAAADLGAACFAALRPVLADGGALRRGVPGGSGGRDEPVARGGGRVLRVEPE
;
A
#
# COMPACT_ATOMS: atom_id res chain seq x y z
N MET A 1 -20.71 13.40 -5.68
CA MET A 1 -21.78 12.40 -5.73
C MET A 1 -21.43 11.42 -6.86
N THR A 2 -20.57 10.44 -6.57
CA THR A 2 -19.97 9.53 -7.56
C THR A 2 -20.69 8.20 -7.45
N ARG A 3 -21.57 7.91 -8.42
CA ARG A 3 -22.33 6.65 -8.48
C ARG A 3 -21.36 5.46 -8.56
N ALA A 4 -21.74 4.42 -7.84
CA ALA A 4 -21.05 3.14 -7.69
C ALA A 4 -20.53 2.60 -9.04
N VAL A 5 -19.27 2.16 -9.04
CA VAL A 5 -18.74 1.21 -10.02
C VAL A 5 -19.37 -0.14 -9.71
N GLY A 6 -20.65 -0.27 -10.06
CA GLY A 6 -21.39 -1.53 -10.06
C GLY A 6 -21.04 -2.34 -11.31
N ASP A 7 -20.79 -3.62 -11.09
CA ASP A 7 -20.85 -4.72 -12.07
C ASP A 7 -19.93 -4.65 -13.30
N GLY A 8 -18.66 -4.95 -13.04
CA GLY A 8 -17.98 -6.04 -13.74
C GLY A 8 -17.33 -5.74 -15.09
N ILE A 9 -17.97 -4.99 -15.99
CA ILE A 9 -17.49 -4.82 -17.37
C ILE A 9 -17.08 -3.37 -17.61
N LEU A 10 -15.76 -3.14 -17.65
CA LEU A 10 -15.22 -1.83 -18.01
C LEU A 10 -15.38 -1.61 -19.53
N PRO A 11 -15.69 -0.39 -19.99
CA PRO A 11 -15.75 -0.11 -21.41
C PRO A 11 -14.39 -0.40 -22.09
N ALA A 12 -14.44 -0.70 -23.39
CA ALA A 12 -13.25 -0.77 -24.22
C ALA A 12 -12.54 0.60 -24.17
N GLY A 13 -11.24 0.62 -23.86
CA GLY A 13 -10.48 1.85 -23.72
C GLY A 13 -10.56 2.54 -22.34
N TRP A 14 -11.16 1.91 -21.32
CA TRP A 14 -11.03 2.42 -19.94
C TRP A 14 -9.56 2.57 -19.53
N ARG A 15 -9.25 3.66 -18.83
CA ARG A 15 -7.93 3.93 -18.24
C ARG A 15 -8.09 4.39 -16.79
N PRO A 16 -7.13 4.07 -15.91
CA PRO A 16 -7.14 4.60 -14.56
C PRO A 16 -7.00 6.12 -14.57
N ALA A 17 -7.76 6.82 -13.72
CA ALA A 17 -7.52 8.23 -13.45
C ALA A 17 -6.13 8.42 -12.83
N ALA A 18 -5.49 9.57 -13.06
CA ALA A 18 -4.26 9.92 -12.37
C ALA A 18 -4.50 10.02 -10.86
N PRO A 19 -3.57 9.57 -10.01
CA PRO A 19 -3.66 9.80 -8.58
C PRO A 19 -3.67 11.31 -8.28
N PRO A 20 -4.26 11.75 -7.16
CA PRO A 20 -4.22 13.14 -6.76
C PRO A 20 -2.77 13.61 -6.56
N ALA A 21 -2.47 14.86 -6.90
CA ALA A 21 -1.15 15.42 -6.67
C ALA A 21 -0.91 15.61 -5.17
N ASP A 22 0.00 14.82 -4.60
CA ASP A 22 0.53 15.05 -3.27
C ASP A 22 1.85 15.83 -3.40
N ARG A 23 1.86 17.08 -2.94
CA ARG A 23 3.05 17.95 -3.00
C ARG A 23 4.01 17.63 -1.85
N LEU A 24 4.10 16.36 -1.45
CA LEU A 24 4.85 15.95 -0.25
C LEU A 24 6.35 16.20 -0.41
N ASP A 25 6.90 16.02 -1.62
CA ASP A 25 8.33 16.20 -1.90
C ASP A 25 8.83 17.61 -1.56
N ALA A 26 7.96 18.62 -1.62
CA ALA A 26 8.31 20.01 -1.29
C ALA A 26 8.49 20.27 0.21
N VAL A 27 8.06 19.35 1.07
CA VAL A 27 8.13 19.46 2.54
C VAL A 27 8.69 18.20 3.19
N ALA A 28 9.19 17.25 2.40
CA ALA A 28 9.57 15.92 2.85
C ALA A 28 10.76 15.95 3.81
N ASP A 29 11.78 16.73 3.50
CA ASP A 29 13.00 16.82 4.32
C ASP A 29 12.69 17.39 5.70
N ASP A 30 12.01 18.55 5.77
CA ASP A 30 11.63 19.18 7.05
C ASP A 30 10.69 18.29 7.89
N LEU A 31 9.85 17.48 7.23
CA LEU A 31 8.96 16.51 7.87
C LEU A 31 9.76 15.33 8.44
N LEU A 32 10.65 14.74 7.64
CA LEU A 32 11.47 13.61 8.08
C LEU A 32 12.38 14.01 9.22
N ASP A 33 13.00 15.20 9.15
CA ASP A 33 13.80 15.75 10.24
C ASP A 33 12.97 15.91 11.52
N LEU A 34 11.77 16.49 11.43
CA LEU A 34 10.91 16.66 12.61
C LEU A 34 10.50 15.31 13.22
N LEU A 35 10.17 14.33 12.39
CA LEU A 35 9.77 13.01 12.88
C LEU A 35 10.95 12.19 13.42
N ASP A 36 12.16 12.40 12.91
CA ASP A 36 13.36 11.81 13.47
C ASP A 36 13.65 12.36 14.88
N HIS A 37 13.43 13.67 15.09
CA HIS A 37 13.50 14.27 16.43
C HIS A 37 12.43 13.71 17.37
N VAL A 38 11.22 13.44 16.86
CA VAL A 38 10.16 12.75 17.62
C VAL A 38 10.63 11.35 18.01
N ASP A 39 11.09 10.55 17.05
CA ASP A 39 11.54 9.17 17.27
C ASP A 39 12.69 9.11 18.29
N HIS A 40 13.67 10.03 18.18
CA HIS A 40 14.76 10.17 19.12
C HIS A 40 14.28 10.50 20.54
N ALA A 41 13.37 11.48 20.67
CA ALA A 41 12.84 11.90 21.97
C ALA A 41 12.01 10.79 22.62
N LEU A 42 11.17 10.09 21.86
CA LEU A 42 10.39 8.94 22.33
C LEU A 42 11.30 7.82 22.86
N HIS A 43 12.39 7.54 22.16
CA HIS A 43 13.34 6.51 22.55
C HIS A 43 14.17 6.90 23.78
N ARG A 44 14.66 8.15 23.81
CA ARG A 44 15.57 8.65 24.84
C ARG A 44 14.89 8.89 26.18
N TYR A 45 13.72 9.51 26.16
CA TYR A 45 13.06 9.98 27.39
C TYR A 45 11.96 9.03 27.87
N GLY A 46 11.48 8.16 26.99
CA GLY A 46 10.42 7.21 27.29
C GLY A 46 9.06 7.88 27.47
N VAL A 47 8.03 7.30 26.86
CA VAL A 47 6.66 7.77 27.04
C VAL A 47 5.96 6.95 28.12
N ALA A 48 5.18 7.63 28.97
CA ALA A 48 4.36 6.97 29.97
C ALA A 48 3.42 5.93 29.32
N PRO A 49 3.24 4.72 29.91
CA PRO A 49 2.43 3.65 29.32
C PRO A 49 0.97 4.03 29.01
N GLY A 50 0.41 5.03 29.70
CA GLY A 50 -0.96 5.52 29.52
C GLY A 50 -1.12 6.57 28.41
N HIS A 51 -0.05 7.01 27.75
CA HIS A 51 -0.13 8.02 26.70
C HIS A 51 -0.73 7.47 25.40
N ALA A 52 -1.52 8.28 24.69
CA ALA A 52 -2.24 7.86 23.48
C ALA A 52 -1.30 7.31 22.38
N ILE A 53 -0.08 7.84 22.27
CA ILE A 53 0.92 7.40 21.29
C ILE A 53 1.36 5.94 21.50
N VAL A 54 1.35 5.42 22.73
CA VAL A 54 1.77 4.04 23.03
C VAL A 54 0.84 3.02 22.37
N ALA A 55 -0.47 3.32 22.32
CA ALA A 55 -1.44 2.49 21.61
C ALA A 55 -1.14 2.48 20.10
N GLY A 56 -0.85 3.66 19.52
CA GLY A 56 -0.46 3.78 18.10
C GLY A 56 0.83 3.02 17.77
N LEU A 57 1.88 3.16 18.60
CA LEU A 57 3.15 2.45 18.42
C LEU A 57 2.98 0.92 18.41
N ARG A 58 2.09 0.39 19.27
CA ARG A 58 1.80 -1.06 19.30
C ARG A 58 1.06 -1.53 18.05
N GLU A 59 0.15 -0.72 17.53
CA GLU A 59 -0.60 -1.03 16.30
C GLU A 59 0.36 -1.15 15.10
N PHE A 60 1.33 -0.24 14.97
CA PHE A 60 2.26 -0.20 13.84
C PHE A 60 3.56 -0.99 14.03
N ARG A 61 3.90 -1.38 15.26
CA ARG A 61 5.17 -2.03 15.61
C ARG A 61 6.42 -1.25 15.16
N ALA A 62 6.26 0.04 14.84
CA ALA A 62 7.28 0.92 14.29
C ALA A 62 7.09 2.35 14.83
N LEU A 63 8.17 3.12 14.83
CA LEU A 63 8.15 4.52 15.23
C LEU A 63 7.54 5.41 14.13
N PRO A 64 6.93 6.56 14.49
CA PRO A 64 6.31 7.47 13.53
C PRO A 64 7.22 7.89 12.37
N GLY A 65 8.48 8.25 12.65
CA GLY A 65 9.44 8.68 11.63
C GLY A 65 9.81 7.57 10.66
N ALA A 66 10.08 6.37 11.17
CA ALA A 66 10.31 5.18 10.33
C ALA A 66 9.13 4.88 9.38
N VAL A 67 7.88 5.02 9.87
CA VAL A 67 6.68 4.84 9.04
C VAL A 67 6.59 5.94 7.97
N ALA A 68 6.81 7.20 8.33
CA ALA A 68 6.76 8.32 7.39
C ALA A 68 7.86 8.25 6.32
N ALA A 69 9.08 7.83 6.68
CA ALA A 69 10.16 7.60 5.73
C ALA A 69 9.75 6.57 4.67
N ALA A 70 9.19 5.43 5.08
CA ALA A 70 8.70 4.43 4.14
C ALA A 70 7.62 4.97 3.18
N ILE A 71 6.76 5.87 3.66
CA ILE A 71 5.71 6.52 2.87
C ILE A 71 6.31 7.52 1.87
N VAL A 72 7.23 8.37 2.32
CA VAL A 72 7.92 9.37 1.49
C VAL A 72 8.72 8.71 0.38
N HIS A 73 9.39 7.59 0.67
CA HIS A 73 10.19 6.87 -0.32
C HIS A 73 9.36 5.98 -1.26
N THR A 74 8.06 5.83 -1.04
CA THR A 74 7.19 5.06 -1.92
C THR A 74 6.51 5.99 -2.93
N ASP A 75 6.87 5.85 -4.21
CA ASP A 75 6.27 6.60 -5.32
C ASP A 75 4.95 5.96 -5.78
N PRO A 76 3.79 6.66 -5.67
CA PRO A 76 2.51 6.17 -6.17
C PRO A 76 2.42 6.09 -7.70
N ALA A 77 3.31 6.75 -8.45
CA ALA A 77 3.32 6.73 -9.91
C ALA A 77 3.67 5.33 -10.47
N VAL A 78 4.53 4.57 -9.79
CA VAL A 78 4.94 3.22 -10.22
C VAL A 78 3.74 2.25 -10.30
N PRO A 79 2.96 2.00 -9.23
CA PRO A 79 1.79 1.12 -9.32
C PRO A 79 0.70 1.69 -10.23
N TRP A 80 0.60 3.02 -10.38
CA TRP A 80 -0.31 3.65 -11.33
C TRP A 80 0.07 3.36 -12.79
N GLN A 81 1.35 3.52 -13.15
CA GLN A 81 1.85 3.27 -14.50
C GLN A 81 1.66 1.79 -14.86
N ALA A 82 1.96 0.87 -13.94
CA ALA A 82 1.70 -0.55 -14.13
C ALA A 82 0.20 -0.83 -14.38
N ALA A 83 -0.69 -0.19 -13.63
CA ALA A 83 -2.13 -0.31 -13.86
C ALA A 83 -2.56 0.24 -15.22
N HIS A 84 -2.00 1.38 -15.62
CA HIS A 84 -2.24 1.98 -16.93
C HIS A 84 -1.78 1.05 -18.06
N ASP A 85 -0.59 0.48 -17.97
CA ASP A 85 -0.03 -0.44 -18.96
C ASP A 85 -0.86 -1.72 -19.10
N LEU A 86 -1.38 -2.25 -17.98
CA LEU A 86 -2.31 -3.39 -18.00
C LEU A 86 -3.63 -3.04 -18.72
N ALA A 87 -4.16 -1.83 -18.54
CA ALA A 87 -5.35 -1.36 -19.25
C ALA A 87 -5.11 -1.21 -20.76
N VAL A 88 -3.92 -0.76 -21.16
CA VAL A 88 -3.49 -0.71 -22.57
C VAL A 88 -3.39 -2.12 -23.15
N ARG A 89 -2.75 -3.06 -22.44
CA ARG A 89 -2.63 -4.47 -22.87
C ARG A 89 -3.99 -5.15 -23.02
N ARG A 90 -4.92 -4.92 -22.10
CA ARG A 90 -6.32 -5.38 -22.24
C ARG A 90 -6.93 -4.92 -23.56
N SER A 91 -6.77 -3.65 -23.88
CA SER A 91 -7.33 -3.07 -25.11
C SER A 91 -6.68 -3.69 -26.36
N ALA A 92 -5.37 -3.96 -26.33
CA ALA A 92 -4.67 -4.64 -27.41
C ALA A 92 -5.11 -6.10 -27.60
N VAL A 93 -5.35 -6.85 -26.51
CA VAL A 93 -5.86 -8.23 -26.56
C VAL A 93 -7.24 -8.27 -27.21
N LEU A 94 -8.16 -7.40 -26.79
CA LEU A 94 -9.51 -7.31 -27.39
C LEU A 94 -9.45 -6.96 -28.88
N ALA A 95 -8.56 -6.03 -29.26
CA ALA A 95 -8.35 -5.67 -30.67
C ALA A 95 -7.74 -6.82 -31.49
N ALA A 96 -6.86 -7.63 -30.90
CA ALA A 96 -6.21 -8.77 -31.56
C ALA A 96 -7.09 -10.04 -31.62
N ALA A 97 -8.06 -10.19 -30.71
CA ALA A 97 -9.02 -11.29 -30.73
C ALA A 97 -10.05 -11.14 -31.88
N ALA A 98 -10.51 -9.91 -32.16
CA ALA A 98 -11.56 -9.64 -33.15
C ALA A 98 -11.26 -10.08 -34.62
N PRO A 99 -10.00 -10.10 -35.11
CA PRO A 99 -9.67 -10.67 -36.41
C PRO A 99 -9.57 -12.20 -36.41
N LEU A 100 -9.24 -12.82 -35.28
CA LEU A 100 -8.96 -14.26 -35.23
C LEU A 100 -10.21 -15.12 -35.47
N ASP A 101 -11.38 -14.69 -35.00
CA ASP A 101 -12.66 -15.34 -35.33
C ASP A 101 -12.92 -15.33 -36.85
N ARG A 102 -12.49 -14.27 -37.56
CA ARG A 102 -12.64 -14.15 -39.02
C ARG A 102 -11.65 -15.00 -39.82
N TYR A 103 -10.54 -15.45 -39.21
CA TYR A 103 -9.58 -16.35 -39.86
C TYR A 103 -9.97 -17.83 -39.70
N ALA A 104 -10.59 -18.19 -38.56
CA ALA A 104 -11.16 -19.52 -38.32
C ALA A 104 -12.17 -19.95 -39.41
N ASP A 105 -12.94 -19.00 -39.93
CA ASP A 105 -13.93 -19.26 -41.00
C ASP A 105 -13.30 -19.47 -42.39
N ARG A 106 -12.07 -18.99 -42.63
CA ARG A 106 -11.41 -19.06 -43.95
C ARG A 106 -10.59 -20.33 -44.19
N LEU A 107 -10.30 -21.10 -43.14
CA LEU A 107 -9.40 -22.26 -43.23
C LEU A 107 -10.02 -23.46 -43.98
N GLY A 108 -11.33 -23.47 -44.24
CA GLY A 108 -11.98 -24.47 -45.11
C GLY A 108 -11.94 -25.91 -44.59
N TRP A 109 -11.71 -26.12 -43.29
CA TRP A 109 -11.63 -27.45 -42.69
C TRP A 109 -13.01 -28.12 -42.66
N ALA A 110 -13.07 -29.43 -42.91
CA ALA A 110 -14.29 -30.24 -42.88
C ALA A 110 -14.12 -31.52 -42.03
N GLY A 111 -15.25 -32.11 -41.61
CA GLY A 111 -15.26 -33.40 -40.89
C GLY A 111 -14.64 -33.34 -39.49
N ALA A 112 -14.01 -34.44 -39.06
CA ALA A 112 -13.46 -34.57 -37.70
C ALA A 112 -12.39 -33.52 -37.36
N GLY A 113 -11.61 -33.07 -38.36
CA GLY A 113 -10.61 -32.00 -38.18
C GLY A 113 -11.24 -30.65 -37.85
N ARG A 114 -12.40 -30.34 -38.44
CA ARG A 114 -13.17 -29.11 -38.13
C ARG A 114 -13.71 -29.16 -36.71
N ALA A 115 -14.32 -30.28 -36.31
CA ALA A 115 -14.87 -30.43 -34.96
C ALA A 115 -13.78 -30.31 -33.86
N ALA A 116 -12.59 -30.90 -34.08
CA ALA A 116 -11.47 -30.78 -33.15
C ALA A 116 -10.92 -29.34 -33.06
N PHE A 117 -10.90 -28.62 -34.17
CA PHE A 117 -10.53 -27.21 -34.20
C PHE A 117 -11.54 -26.35 -33.45
N ASP A 118 -12.84 -26.48 -33.76
CA ASP A 118 -13.91 -25.68 -33.16
C ASP A 118 -13.93 -25.84 -31.62
N GLY A 119 -13.73 -27.05 -31.11
CA GLY A 119 -13.63 -27.29 -29.67
C GLY A 119 -12.46 -26.57 -29.00
N ARG A 120 -11.27 -26.57 -29.61
CA ARG A 120 -10.08 -25.85 -29.08
C ARG A 120 -10.20 -24.34 -29.29
N TRP A 121 -10.75 -23.92 -30.43
CA TRP A 121 -10.98 -22.52 -30.78
C TRP A 121 -11.97 -21.87 -29.82
N ALA A 122 -13.08 -22.54 -29.48
CA ALA A 122 -14.07 -22.02 -28.54
C ALA A 122 -13.45 -21.71 -27.17
N VAL A 123 -12.62 -22.61 -26.64
CA VAL A 123 -11.93 -22.41 -25.35
C VAL A 123 -10.92 -21.26 -25.45
N LEU A 124 -10.13 -21.20 -26.52
CA LEU A 124 -9.14 -20.15 -26.73
C LEU A 124 -9.80 -18.78 -26.94
N SER A 125 -10.86 -18.70 -27.75
CA SER A 125 -11.62 -17.49 -28.03
C SER A 125 -12.31 -16.98 -26.77
N ALA A 126 -12.93 -17.85 -25.97
CA ALA A 126 -13.49 -17.47 -24.67
C ALA A 126 -12.42 -16.92 -23.71
N HIS A 127 -11.22 -17.52 -23.70
CA HIS A 127 -10.12 -17.02 -22.89
C HIS A 127 -9.60 -15.65 -23.38
N LEU A 128 -9.47 -15.44 -24.70
CA LEU A 128 -8.93 -14.20 -25.28
C LEU A 128 -9.95 -13.04 -25.25
N SER A 129 -11.24 -13.34 -25.37
CA SER A 129 -12.31 -12.33 -25.41
C SER A 129 -12.79 -11.95 -24.01
N ASP A 130 -12.84 -12.91 -23.08
CA ASP A 130 -13.41 -12.68 -21.75
C ASP A 130 -12.39 -12.91 -20.63
N GLY A 131 -11.77 -14.09 -20.56
CA GLY A 131 -10.95 -14.51 -19.41
C GLY A 131 -9.73 -13.63 -19.14
N LEU A 132 -8.84 -13.49 -20.13
CA LEU A 132 -7.63 -12.69 -20.04
C LEU A 132 -7.94 -11.18 -19.90
N PRO A 133 -8.84 -10.58 -20.71
CA PRO A 133 -9.25 -9.18 -20.53
C PRO A 133 -9.84 -8.88 -19.14
N ALA A 134 -10.62 -9.80 -18.55
CA ALA A 134 -11.17 -9.64 -17.21
C ALA A 134 -10.08 -9.66 -16.12
N SER A 135 -9.09 -10.56 -16.25
CA SER A 135 -7.94 -10.63 -15.34
C SER A 135 -7.09 -9.35 -15.40
N LEU A 136 -6.75 -8.89 -16.62
CA LEU A 136 -6.02 -7.63 -16.83
C LEU A 136 -6.78 -6.43 -16.27
N ALA A 137 -8.11 -6.38 -16.46
CA ALA A 137 -8.97 -5.35 -15.88
C ALA A 137 -8.96 -5.37 -14.34
N ALA A 138 -9.02 -6.56 -13.73
CA ALA A 138 -8.98 -6.71 -12.28
C ALA A 138 -7.64 -6.23 -11.69
N ALA A 139 -6.53 -6.63 -12.29
CA ALA A 139 -5.19 -6.21 -11.89
C ALA A 139 -4.99 -4.70 -12.06
N ALA A 140 -5.40 -4.14 -13.20
CA ALA A 140 -5.34 -2.69 -13.45
C ALA A 140 -6.16 -1.90 -12.41
N ARG A 141 -7.38 -2.33 -12.09
CA ARG A 141 -8.20 -1.70 -11.03
C ARG A 141 -7.53 -1.79 -9.66
N HIS A 142 -6.92 -2.92 -9.34
CA HIS A 142 -6.22 -3.09 -8.07
C HIS A 142 -5.02 -2.13 -7.96
N GLY A 143 -4.14 -2.10 -8.97
CA GLY A 143 -2.99 -1.18 -8.99
C GLY A 143 -3.40 0.30 -8.95
N ALA A 144 -4.45 0.68 -9.67
CA ALA A 144 -4.97 2.04 -9.65
C ALA A 144 -5.51 2.46 -8.27
N ARG A 145 -6.22 1.55 -7.58
CA ARG A 145 -6.68 1.79 -6.21
C ARG A 145 -5.52 1.88 -5.23
N LEU A 146 -4.50 1.04 -5.39
CA LEU A 146 -3.30 1.08 -4.57
C LEU A 146 -2.56 2.42 -4.71
N ALA A 147 -2.39 2.89 -5.95
CA ALA A 147 -1.78 4.19 -6.22
C ALA A 147 -2.56 5.36 -5.61
N HIS A 148 -3.89 5.36 -5.74
CA HIS A 148 -4.75 6.39 -5.11
C HIS A 148 -4.66 6.37 -3.59
N TRP A 149 -4.65 5.18 -3.01
CA TRP A 149 -4.51 5.02 -1.56
C TRP A 149 -3.17 5.56 -1.07
N TYR A 150 -2.05 5.22 -1.72
CA TYR A 150 -0.74 5.77 -1.38
C TYR A 150 -0.67 7.29 -1.54
N ALA A 151 -1.21 7.85 -2.63
CA ALA A 151 -1.26 9.30 -2.82
C ALA A 151 -2.10 10.01 -1.75
N GLY A 152 -3.24 9.43 -1.35
CA GLY A 152 -4.04 9.94 -0.24
C GLY A 152 -3.29 9.92 1.10
N LEU A 153 -2.47 8.89 1.31
CA LEU A 153 -1.66 8.72 2.51
C LEU A 153 -0.53 9.76 2.57
N ARG A 154 0.14 10.01 1.44
CA ARG A 154 1.13 11.07 1.29
C ARG A 154 0.52 12.47 1.46
N ALA A 155 -0.68 12.71 0.93
CA ALA A 155 -1.41 13.96 1.14
C ALA A 155 -1.77 14.19 2.61
N ALA A 156 -2.18 13.14 3.34
CA ALA A 156 -2.47 13.24 4.77
C ALA A 156 -1.22 13.62 5.59
N LEU A 157 -0.05 13.06 5.27
CA LEU A 157 1.23 13.47 5.89
C LEU A 157 1.56 14.94 5.61
N ARG A 158 1.44 15.38 4.36
CA ARG A 158 1.64 16.78 4.00
C ARG A 158 0.72 17.68 4.80
N ASP A 159 -0.57 17.35 4.87
CA ASP A 159 -1.56 18.17 5.57
C ASP A 159 -1.35 18.17 7.08
N PHE A 160 -0.80 17.09 7.65
CA PHE A 160 -0.31 17.09 9.03
C PHE A 160 0.85 18.09 9.18
N PHE A 161 1.86 18.04 8.32
CA PHE A 161 3.02 18.92 8.41
C PHE A 161 2.65 20.39 8.25
N LEU A 162 1.80 20.73 7.28
CA LEU A 162 1.32 22.10 7.09
C LEU A 162 0.52 22.63 8.30
N ARG A 163 -0.11 21.74 9.07
CA ARG A 163 -0.90 22.11 10.26
C ARG A 163 -0.09 22.16 11.55
N TYR A 164 0.88 21.26 11.71
CA TYR A 164 1.56 21.04 12.99
C TYR A 164 3.09 21.19 12.93
N GLY A 165 3.71 21.11 11.75
CA GLY A 165 5.16 21.14 11.55
C GLY A 165 5.83 22.48 11.87
N THR A 166 5.06 23.54 12.03
CA THR A 166 5.49 24.89 12.44
C THR A 166 4.86 25.34 13.76
N GLY A 167 4.11 24.46 14.43
CA GLY A 167 3.47 24.77 15.71
C GLY A 167 4.49 24.90 16.85
N PRO A 168 4.10 25.49 17.99
CA PRO A 168 4.97 25.66 19.16
C PRO A 168 5.65 24.35 19.59
N ALA A 169 4.90 23.24 19.66
CA ALA A 169 5.44 21.93 20.00
C ALA A 169 6.56 21.44 19.05
N ALA A 170 6.46 21.74 17.76
CA ALA A 170 7.49 21.38 16.77
C ALA A 170 8.74 22.28 16.90
N VAL A 171 8.55 23.55 17.25
CA VAL A 171 9.66 24.48 17.55
C VAL A 171 10.37 24.08 18.85
N ASP A 172 9.60 23.83 19.91
CA ASP A 172 10.13 23.40 21.21
C ASP A 172 10.93 22.10 21.06
N LEU A 173 10.43 21.16 20.26
CA LEU A 173 11.13 19.90 20.00
C LEU A 173 12.45 20.10 19.21
N ARG A 174 12.48 20.98 18.20
CA ARG A 174 13.69 21.29 17.41
C ARG A 174 14.74 22.09 18.19
N THR A 175 14.30 22.89 19.16
CA THR A 175 15.17 23.75 19.96
C THR A 175 15.59 23.12 21.28
N ALA A 176 15.05 21.93 21.60
CA ALA A 176 15.36 21.22 22.83
C ALA A 176 16.87 20.88 22.90
N PRO A 177 17.54 21.16 24.03
CA PRO A 177 18.97 20.89 24.20
C PRO A 177 19.29 19.39 24.13
N VAL A 178 20.40 19.06 23.46
CA VAL A 178 20.88 17.69 23.25
C VAL A 178 22.17 17.44 24.06
N GLY A 179 22.08 17.00 25.34
CA GLY A 179 23.20 16.76 26.29
C GLY A 179 23.11 17.66 27.54
N THR A 180 23.64 17.46 28.76
CA THR A 180 24.54 16.50 29.48
C THR A 180 23.91 15.98 30.81
N GLY A 181 22.61 16.12 31.03
CA GLY A 181 21.86 15.62 32.20
C GLY A 181 21.57 16.61 33.35
N GLY A 182 21.56 17.93 33.10
CA GLY A 182 21.28 18.93 34.16
C GLY A 182 19.80 19.09 34.57
N ALA A 183 19.50 19.78 35.68
CA ALA A 183 18.11 19.98 36.16
C ALA A 183 17.23 20.84 35.21
N ALA A 184 17.81 21.88 34.60
CA ALA A 184 17.12 22.68 33.58
C ALA A 184 16.88 21.88 32.29
N GLU A 185 17.80 20.97 31.96
CA GLU A 185 17.67 20.05 30.84
C GLU A 185 16.63 18.96 31.10
N LEU A 186 16.49 18.47 32.34
CA LEU A 186 15.43 17.54 32.74
C LEU A 186 14.04 18.17 32.58
N SER A 187 13.86 19.44 32.98
CA SER A 187 12.60 20.17 32.77
C SER A 187 12.31 20.42 31.29
N ALA A 188 13.32 20.82 30.50
CA ALA A 188 13.18 21.00 29.06
C ALA A 188 12.92 19.68 28.31
N SER A 189 13.54 18.58 28.76
CA SER A 189 13.35 17.22 28.23
C SER A 189 11.94 16.71 28.50
N GLY A 190 11.33 17.06 29.64
CA GLY A 190 9.93 16.75 29.93
C GLY A 190 8.96 17.41 28.94
N THR A 191 9.14 18.71 28.67
CA THR A 191 8.35 19.44 27.67
C THR A 191 8.55 18.87 26.27
N ALA A 192 9.80 18.56 25.89
CA ALA A 192 10.12 17.94 24.60
C ALA A 192 9.51 16.54 24.44
N ALA A 193 9.50 15.72 25.50
CA ALA A 193 8.88 14.40 25.48
C ALA A 193 7.36 14.46 25.31
N VAL A 194 6.68 15.41 25.98
CA VAL A 194 5.24 15.64 25.80
C VAL A 194 4.95 16.16 24.38
N ALA A 195 5.71 17.15 23.90
CA ALA A 195 5.58 17.67 22.55
C ALA A 195 5.78 16.58 21.47
N ALA A 196 6.78 15.71 21.62
CA ALA A 196 7.02 14.59 20.73
C ALA A 196 5.87 13.57 20.78
N ALA A 197 5.36 13.26 21.97
CA ALA A 197 4.26 12.32 22.16
C ALA A 197 2.94 12.86 21.57
N ASP A 198 2.68 14.16 21.68
CA ASP A 198 1.52 14.83 21.10
C ASP A 198 1.60 14.90 19.56
N LEU A 199 2.76 15.29 19.02
CA LEU A 199 2.99 15.32 17.57
C LEU A 199 2.88 13.93 16.94
N GLY A 200 3.48 12.91 17.57
CA GLY A 200 3.37 11.54 17.10
C GLY A 200 1.93 11.00 17.19
N ALA A 201 1.18 11.31 18.25
CA ALA A 201 -0.23 10.97 18.35
C ALA A 201 -1.08 11.66 17.27
N ALA A 202 -0.84 12.93 17.00
CA ALA A 202 -1.51 13.69 15.95
C ALA A 202 -1.20 13.13 14.55
N CYS A 203 0.05 12.73 14.30
CA CYS A 203 0.45 12.06 13.06
C CYS A 203 -0.33 10.76 12.85
N PHE A 204 -0.38 9.87 13.85
CA PHE A 204 -1.16 8.64 13.76
C PHE A 204 -2.66 8.90 13.59
N ALA A 205 -3.21 9.89 14.31
CA ALA A 205 -4.61 10.27 14.17
C ALA A 205 -4.95 10.74 12.74
N ALA A 206 -4.05 11.47 12.09
CA ALA A 206 -4.19 11.92 10.70
C ALA A 206 -4.10 10.77 9.70
N LEU A 207 -3.25 9.77 9.94
CA LEU A 207 -3.07 8.62 9.05
C LEU A 207 -4.17 7.56 9.17
N ARG A 208 -4.75 7.40 10.37
CA ARG A 208 -5.67 6.30 10.71
C ARG A 208 -6.86 6.13 9.74
N PRO A 209 -7.56 7.19 9.28
CA PRO A 209 -8.64 7.04 8.31
C PRO A 209 -8.18 6.44 6.98
N VAL A 210 -7.04 6.91 6.46
CA VAL A 210 -6.47 6.41 5.19
C VAL A 210 -5.97 4.98 5.34
N LEU A 211 -5.42 4.62 6.50
CA LEU A 211 -4.98 3.26 6.79
C LEU A 211 -6.14 2.27 6.90
N ALA A 212 -7.29 2.70 7.44
CA ALA A 212 -8.50 1.89 7.46
C ALA A 212 -8.97 1.54 6.03
N ASP A 213 -8.89 2.48 5.10
CA ASP A 213 -9.19 2.25 3.67
C ASP A 213 -8.23 1.23 3.05
N GLY A 214 -6.94 1.27 3.42
CA GLY A 214 -5.95 0.25 3.03
C GLY A 214 -6.27 -1.15 3.56
N GLY A 215 -6.84 -1.22 4.77
CA GLY A 215 -7.36 -2.48 5.34
C GLY A 215 -8.53 -3.07 4.53
N ALA A 216 -9.35 -2.24 3.90
CA ALA A 216 -10.40 -2.69 2.99
C ALA A 216 -9.81 -3.21 1.66
N LEU A 217 -8.76 -2.57 1.14
CA LEU A 217 -8.08 -3.01 -0.09
C LEU A 217 -7.46 -4.41 0.04
N ARG A 218 -6.86 -4.74 1.18
CA ARG A 218 -6.28 -6.07 1.45
C ARG A 218 -7.32 -7.19 1.51
N ARG A 219 -8.50 -6.91 2.07
CA ARG A 219 -9.61 -7.87 2.19
C ARG A 219 -10.38 -8.06 0.88
N GLY A 220 -10.31 -7.10 -0.04
CA GLY A 220 -11.01 -7.12 -1.33
C GLY A 220 -10.26 -7.78 -2.49
N VAL A 221 -9.17 -8.53 -2.25
CA VAL A 221 -8.44 -9.27 -3.30
C VAL A 221 -9.13 -10.62 -3.52
N PRO A 222 -9.87 -10.85 -4.62
CA PRO A 222 -10.47 -12.13 -4.90
C PRO A 222 -9.39 -13.06 -5.46
N GLY A 223 -9.01 -14.10 -4.72
CA GLY A 223 -8.07 -15.13 -5.19
C GLY A 223 -6.91 -15.50 -4.24
N GLY A 224 -6.79 -14.85 -3.08
CA GLY A 224 -5.92 -15.35 -2.01
C GLY A 224 -6.61 -16.48 -1.26
N SER A 225 -6.33 -17.72 -1.64
CA SER A 225 -6.70 -18.91 -0.87
C SER A 225 -6.36 -18.71 0.61
N GLY A 226 -7.25 -19.18 1.47
CA GLY A 226 -6.96 -19.37 2.89
C GLY A 226 -5.69 -20.20 3.06
N GLY A 227 -4.58 -19.52 3.32
CA GLY A 227 -3.35 -20.08 3.85
C GLY A 227 -3.35 -19.96 5.37
N ARG A 228 -4.16 -20.82 6.00
CA ARG A 228 -4.03 -21.40 7.34
C ARG A 228 -3.13 -20.62 8.33
N ASP A 229 -3.75 -19.99 9.32
CA ASP A 229 -3.63 -20.49 10.71
C ASP A 229 -3.72 -22.03 10.79
N GLU A 230 -2.62 -22.71 10.47
CA GLU A 230 -2.35 -24.05 10.98
C GLU A 230 -1.24 -23.91 12.02
N PRO A 231 -1.45 -24.36 13.28
CA PRO A 231 -0.36 -24.44 14.23
C PRO A 231 0.66 -25.44 13.66
N VAL A 232 1.90 -24.99 13.47
CA VAL A 232 3.03 -25.88 13.21
C VAL A 232 3.13 -26.84 14.39
N ALA A 233 2.55 -28.03 14.22
CA ALA A 233 2.79 -29.15 15.09
C ALA A 233 4.31 -29.38 15.09
N ARG A 234 4.92 -29.21 16.26
CA ARG A 234 6.31 -29.57 16.52
C ARG A 234 6.48 -31.05 16.16
N GLY A 235 7.00 -31.31 14.97
CA GLY A 235 7.52 -32.62 14.60
C GLY A 235 8.67 -32.94 15.53
N GLY A 236 8.47 -33.93 16.39
CA GLY A 236 9.49 -34.46 17.27
C GLY A 236 10.68 -34.94 16.46
N GLY A 237 11.82 -34.27 16.63
CA GLY A 237 13.10 -34.73 16.15
C GLY A 237 13.41 -36.08 16.79
N ARG A 238 13.43 -37.14 15.98
CA ARG A 238 14.00 -38.42 16.38
C ARG A 238 15.51 -38.27 16.30
N VAL A 239 16.15 -38.12 17.46
CA VAL A 239 17.60 -38.14 17.63
C VAL A 239 18.11 -39.51 17.17
N LEU A 240 18.84 -39.55 16.06
CA LEU A 240 19.70 -40.69 15.74
C LEU A 240 20.94 -40.55 16.63
N ARG A 241 21.03 -41.38 17.67
CA ARG A 241 22.30 -41.63 18.38
C ARG A 241 23.22 -42.39 17.43
N VAL A 242 24.37 -41.79 17.13
CA VAL A 242 25.53 -42.51 16.64
C VAL A 242 26.31 -42.93 17.88
N GLU A 243 26.39 -44.24 18.15
CA GLU A 243 27.35 -44.75 19.14
C GLU A 243 28.74 -44.83 18.48
N PRO A 244 29.82 -44.48 19.21
CA PRO A 244 31.18 -44.66 18.71
C PRO A 244 31.63 -46.10 18.96
N GLU A 245 32.24 -46.71 17.93
CA GLU A 245 33.19 -47.82 18.09
C GLU A 245 34.54 -47.30 18.60
#